data_AF-A0A817NES6-F1
#
_entry.id   AF-A0A817NES6-F1
#
_cell.length_a   1.000
_cell.length_b   1.000
_cell.length_c   1.000
_cell.angle_alpha   90.00
_cell.angle_beta   90.00
_cell.angle_gamma   90.00
#
_symmetry.space_group_name_H-M   'P 1'
#
loop_
_entity.id
_entity.type
_entity.pdbx_description
1 polymer ?
#
loop_
_entity_poly.entity_id
_entity_poly.type
_entity_poly.pdbx_seq_one_letter_code
_entity_poly.pdbx_strand_id
1 'polypeptide(L)'
;MMIILSSLGINTTNSSIDSGIFGDWIFNSTSYMLCYSYTLNQYTDARAKWSNSLNEDRRTHWYNIGNSRVNVLCSNDGLIQLYISDRSGTIINKFGALDFELKPHQRNKGNYQQYAYSGGYAYVVDKSSNHIWSNAYRYFSQDILNNPNSYSCVFCSNYFNTTLFYNNVQINQTVYAPTGDDPLVLIDISLTNTKRN
;
A
#
# COMPACT_ATOMS: atom_id res chain seq x y z
N MET A 1 -9.70 -9.72 -2.23
CA MET A 1 -9.03 -11.03 -2.19
C MET A 1 -8.04 -11.03 -1.04
N MET A 2 -8.13 -12.00 -0.12
CA MET A 2 -7.18 -12.20 0.98
C MET A 2 -6.05 -13.10 0.49
N ILE A 3 -4.79 -12.71 0.68
CA ILE A 3 -3.63 -13.57 0.39
C ILE A 3 -3.48 -14.52 1.59
N ILE A 4 -3.67 -15.82 1.37
CA ILE A 4 -3.58 -16.86 2.41
C ILE A 4 -2.18 -17.50 2.37
N LEU A 5 -1.52 -17.56 3.52
CA LEU A 5 -0.25 -18.27 3.72
C LEU A 5 -0.52 -19.78 3.86
N SER A 6 -0.03 -20.60 2.93
CA SER A 6 0.15 -22.03 3.16
C SER A 6 1.65 -22.33 3.28
N SER A 7 2.09 -22.78 4.45
CA SER A 7 3.46 -23.20 4.69
C SER A 7 3.68 -24.63 4.19
N LEU A 8 4.08 -24.77 2.94
CA LEU A 8 4.76 -25.97 2.45
C LEU A 8 6.11 -25.51 1.87
N GLY A 9 7.19 -26.15 2.35
CA GLY A 9 8.57 -25.68 2.23
C GLY A 9 8.96 -25.12 0.87
N ILE A 10 9.27 -23.82 0.84
CA ILE A 10 9.73 -23.12 -0.36
C ILE A 10 11.24 -23.24 -0.42
N ASN A 11 11.75 -24.10 -1.31
CA ASN A 11 13.13 -24.04 -1.79
C ASN A 11 13.25 -22.84 -2.74
N THR A 12 13.96 -21.80 -2.32
CA THR A 12 13.97 -20.45 -2.92
C THR A 12 14.88 -20.30 -4.15
N THR A 13 14.75 -21.13 -5.18
CA THR A 13 15.55 -20.94 -6.42
C THR A 13 14.75 -20.64 -7.68
N ASN A 14 13.41 -20.63 -7.66
CA ASN A 14 12.58 -20.12 -8.76
C ASN A 14 11.21 -19.63 -8.22
N SER A 15 11.08 -18.32 -7.99
CA SER A 15 9.92 -17.67 -7.35
C SER A 15 8.67 -17.51 -8.24
N SER A 16 8.67 -18.05 -9.46
CA SER A 16 7.65 -17.71 -10.47
C SER A 16 6.44 -18.66 -10.53
N ILE A 17 6.54 -19.89 -10.02
CA ILE A 17 5.51 -20.91 -10.30
C ILE A 17 4.24 -20.74 -9.45
N ASP A 18 4.30 -20.11 -8.26
CA ASP A 18 3.16 -20.04 -7.32
C ASP A 18 2.84 -18.63 -6.77
N SER A 19 3.38 -17.57 -7.38
CA SER A 19 3.19 -16.20 -6.86
C SER A 19 1.93 -15.48 -7.38
N GLY A 20 1.26 -16.04 -8.38
CA GLY A 20 0.11 -15.40 -9.04
C GLY A 20 0.53 -14.22 -9.93
N ILE A 21 -0.47 -13.47 -10.42
CA ILE A 21 -0.24 -12.40 -11.43
C ILE A 21 0.07 -11.02 -10.83
N PHE A 22 0.00 -10.88 -9.50
CA PHE A 22 0.09 -9.58 -8.83
C PHE A 22 1.53 -9.20 -8.44
N GLY A 23 2.45 -10.17 -8.42
CA GLY A 23 3.75 -10.02 -7.81
C GLY A 23 4.44 -11.35 -7.54
N ASP A 24 5.48 -11.28 -6.70
CA ASP A 24 6.37 -12.40 -6.39
C ASP A 24 6.58 -12.55 -4.88
N TRP A 25 6.63 -13.80 -4.40
CA TRP A 25 7.12 -14.09 -3.06
C TRP A 25 8.64 -13.87 -2.98
N ILE A 26 9.07 -13.05 -2.03
CA ILE A 26 10.47 -12.73 -1.77
C ILE A 26 10.83 -13.03 -0.31
N PHE A 27 12.07 -13.44 -0.07
CA PHE A 27 12.61 -13.56 1.28
C PHE A 27 13.43 -12.32 1.62
N ASN A 28 13.06 -11.61 2.68
CA ASN A 28 13.88 -10.51 3.19
C ASN A 28 14.91 -11.06 4.18
N SER A 29 16.18 -11.08 3.79
CA SER A 29 17.28 -11.59 4.61
C SER A 29 17.60 -10.73 5.84
N THR A 30 17.22 -9.45 5.84
CA THR A 30 17.46 -8.55 6.98
C THR A 30 16.43 -8.77 8.09
N SER A 31 15.16 -8.95 7.72
CA SER A 31 14.07 -9.21 8.68
C SER A 31 13.77 -10.69 8.90
N TYR A 32 14.39 -11.58 8.11
CA TYR A 32 14.12 -13.02 8.07
C TYR A 32 12.64 -13.35 7.87
N MET A 33 11.94 -12.55 7.05
CA MET A 33 10.51 -12.66 6.79
C MET A 33 10.21 -12.98 5.34
N LEU A 34 9.17 -13.78 5.13
CA LEU A 34 8.55 -13.93 3.82
C LEU A 34 7.68 -12.70 3.53
N CYS A 35 7.86 -12.16 2.33
CA CYS A 35 7.19 -10.97 1.86
C CYS A 35 6.62 -11.20 0.46
N TYR A 36 5.59 -10.46 0.10
CA TYR A 36 5.02 -10.42 -1.23
C TYR A 36 5.35 -9.09 -1.89
N SER A 37 6.18 -9.11 -2.92
CA SER A 37 6.50 -7.95 -3.75
C SER A 37 5.40 -7.74 -4.77
N TYR A 38 4.52 -6.77 -4.53
CA TYR A 38 3.42 -6.43 -5.41
C TYR A 38 3.92 -5.53 -6.56
N THR A 39 3.83 -6.02 -7.79
CA THR A 39 4.41 -5.38 -9.00
C THR A 39 3.36 -4.94 -10.01
N LEU A 40 2.12 -5.38 -9.87
CA LEU A 40 1.05 -5.11 -10.85
C LEU A 40 0.50 -3.68 -10.73
N ASN A 41 0.59 -2.87 -11.78
CA ASN A 41 -0.08 -1.57 -11.80
C ASN A 41 -1.61 -1.75 -11.87
N GLN A 42 -2.30 -1.53 -10.74
CA GLN A 42 -3.73 -1.84 -10.67
C GLN A 42 -4.62 -0.93 -11.52
N TYR A 43 -4.15 0.26 -11.91
CA TYR A 43 -4.95 1.23 -12.66
C TYR A 43 -4.84 1.06 -14.18
N THR A 44 -3.74 0.49 -14.67
CA THR A 44 -3.51 0.31 -16.10
C THR A 44 -3.65 -1.15 -16.54
N ASP A 45 -3.40 -2.12 -15.66
CA ASP A 45 -3.49 -3.53 -16.01
C ASP A 45 -4.91 -4.08 -15.81
N ALA A 46 -5.54 -4.55 -16.88
CA ALA A 46 -6.89 -5.11 -16.85
C ALA A 46 -7.02 -6.31 -15.90
N ARG A 47 -5.93 -7.07 -15.71
CA ARG A 47 -5.88 -8.28 -14.88
C ARG A 47 -5.96 -7.98 -13.38
N ALA A 48 -5.75 -6.73 -12.97
CA ALA A 48 -5.87 -6.34 -11.57
C ALA A 48 -7.32 -6.37 -11.05
N LYS A 49 -8.30 -6.53 -11.95
CA LYS A 49 -9.72 -6.63 -11.59
C LYS A 49 -10.01 -8.01 -10.97
N TRP A 50 -10.76 -8.01 -9.87
CA TRP A 50 -11.31 -9.23 -9.29
C TRP A 50 -12.85 -9.23 -9.31
N SER A 51 -13.42 -10.40 -9.55
CA SER A 51 -14.87 -10.61 -9.61
C SER A 51 -15.50 -10.45 -8.23
N ASN A 52 -16.60 -9.70 -8.15
CA ASN A 52 -17.35 -9.46 -6.93
C ASN A 52 -18.86 -9.58 -7.19
N SER A 53 -19.63 -9.84 -6.13
CA SER A 53 -21.08 -10.01 -6.20
C SER A 53 -21.83 -8.73 -6.59
N LEU A 54 -21.16 -7.57 -6.54
CA LEU A 54 -21.71 -6.28 -6.93
C LEU A 54 -21.49 -5.97 -8.42
N ASN A 55 -20.77 -6.83 -9.14
CA ASN A 55 -20.37 -6.63 -10.54
C ASN A 55 -19.61 -5.30 -10.81
N GLU A 56 -18.88 -4.83 -9.81
CA GLU A 56 -18.13 -3.57 -9.89
C GLU A 56 -16.68 -3.76 -10.34
N ASP A 57 -16.04 -2.68 -10.80
CA ASP A 57 -14.60 -2.68 -11.09
C ASP A 57 -13.79 -2.53 -9.80
N ARG A 58 -13.44 -3.67 -9.18
CA ARG A 58 -12.65 -3.70 -7.94
C ARG A 58 -11.23 -4.17 -8.22
N ARG A 59 -10.27 -3.35 -7.79
CA ARG A 59 -8.82 -3.53 -8.01
C ARG A 59 -8.00 -3.35 -6.73
N THR A 60 -8.69 -3.06 -5.63
CA THR A 60 -8.08 -2.90 -4.32
C THR A 60 -7.70 -4.27 -3.78
N HIS A 61 -6.43 -4.39 -3.41
CA HIS A 61 -5.86 -5.50 -2.69
C HIS A 61 -5.42 -4.99 -1.32
N TRP A 62 -5.57 -5.84 -0.32
CA TRP A 62 -5.32 -5.51 1.05
C TRP A 62 -4.50 -6.59 1.71
N TYR A 63 -3.72 -6.15 2.68
CA TYR A 63 -2.89 -6.97 3.52
C TYR A 63 -3.05 -6.49 4.96
N ASN A 64 -3.05 -7.41 5.91
CA ASN A 64 -3.19 -7.07 7.32
C ASN A 64 -1.85 -7.28 8.04
N ILE A 65 -1.47 -6.28 8.82
CA ILE A 65 -0.42 -6.38 9.85
C ILE A 65 -1.01 -5.98 11.19
N GLY A 66 -0.32 -6.23 12.30
CA GLY A 66 -0.85 -5.88 13.60
C GLY A 66 -0.06 -6.48 14.76
N ASN A 67 -0.58 -6.25 15.97
CA ASN A 67 -0.08 -6.84 17.20
C ASN A 67 -1.25 -7.30 18.07
N SER A 68 -1.00 -7.55 19.35
CA SER A 68 -2.02 -8.04 20.30
C SER A 68 -3.20 -7.08 20.51
N ARG A 69 -3.09 -5.82 20.08
CA ARG A 69 -4.08 -4.76 20.31
C ARG A 69 -4.70 -4.18 19.06
N VAL A 70 -3.93 -4.11 17.97
CA VAL A 70 -4.34 -3.40 16.75
C VAL A 70 -4.23 -4.28 15.53
N ASN A 71 -5.17 -4.07 14.60
CA ASN A 71 -5.09 -4.60 13.24
C ASN A 71 -4.98 -3.43 12.28
N VAL A 72 -4.09 -3.54 11.30
CA VAL A 72 -3.78 -2.49 10.34
C VAL A 72 -4.02 -3.04 8.96
N LEU A 73 -4.96 -2.42 8.25
CA LEU A 73 -5.27 -2.71 6.87
C LEU A 73 -4.37 -1.86 5.97
N CYS A 74 -3.49 -2.50 5.22
CA CYS A 74 -2.62 -1.90 4.23
C CYS A 74 -3.15 -2.18 2.84
N SER A 75 -3.42 -1.15 2.04
CA SER A 75 -3.88 -1.33 0.67
C SER A 75 -2.78 -1.11 -0.36
N ASN A 76 -2.92 -1.76 -1.52
CA ASN A 76 -2.13 -1.46 -2.71
C ASN A 76 -2.34 -0.03 -3.25
N ASP A 77 -3.34 0.70 -2.75
CA ASP A 77 -3.56 2.13 -3.02
C ASP A 77 -2.66 3.04 -2.16
N GLY A 78 -1.88 2.48 -1.23
CA GLY A 78 -1.05 3.23 -0.28
C GLY A 78 -1.84 3.80 0.91
N LEU A 79 -3.05 3.28 1.15
CA LEU A 79 -3.88 3.69 2.28
C LEU A 79 -3.68 2.73 3.46
N ILE A 80 -3.61 3.31 4.65
CA ILE A 80 -3.50 2.59 5.92
C ILE A 80 -4.70 2.90 6.79
N GLN A 81 -5.42 1.86 7.21
CA GLN A 81 -6.53 1.97 8.17
C GLN A 81 -6.22 1.17 9.43
N LEU A 82 -6.45 1.80 10.59
CA LEU A 82 -6.24 1.24 11.91
C LEU A 82 -7.58 0.78 12.48
N TYR A 83 -7.66 -0.50 12.82
CA TYR A 83 -8.73 -1.13 13.56
C TYR A 83 -8.26 -1.49 14.98
N ILE A 84 -9.07 -1.11 15.98
CA ILE A 84 -8.85 -1.47 17.39
C ILE A 84 -10.06 -2.24 17.91
N SER A 85 -9.83 -3.29 18.71
CA SER A 85 -10.89 -4.14 19.26
C SER A 85 -11.14 -3.94 20.76
N ASP A 86 -10.40 -3.05 21.41
CA ASP A 86 -10.47 -2.78 22.85
C ASP A 86 -11.84 -2.25 23.31
N ARG A 87 -12.59 -1.57 22.43
CA ARG A 87 -13.92 -1.00 22.70
C ARG A 87 -14.88 -1.18 21.53
N SER A 88 -15.33 -2.43 21.33
CA SER A 88 -16.38 -2.78 20.36
C SER A 88 -15.98 -2.76 18.87
N GLY A 89 -14.68 -2.84 18.56
CA GLY A 89 -14.22 -2.94 17.18
C GLY A 89 -14.43 -1.66 16.38
N THR A 90 -13.45 -0.77 16.39
CA THR A 90 -13.55 0.56 15.75
C THR A 90 -12.44 0.76 14.72
N ILE A 91 -12.79 1.27 13.53
CA ILE A 91 -11.82 1.80 12.57
C ILE A 91 -11.59 3.27 12.90
N ILE A 92 -10.38 3.62 13.34
CA ILE A 92 -10.04 4.97 13.82
C ILE A 92 -10.03 6.00 12.70
N ASN A 93 -9.52 5.62 11.53
CA ASN A 93 -9.22 6.52 10.42
C ASN A 93 -9.82 5.96 9.12
N LYS A 94 -11.13 5.65 9.18
CA LYS A 94 -11.85 5.06 8.06
C LYS A 94 -11.75 5.96 6.84
N PHE A 95 -11.30 5.40 5.72
CA PHE A 95 -11.41 6.05 4.43
C PHE A 95 -12.89 6.12 4.06
N GLY A 96 -13.46 7.31 4.17
CA GLY A 96 -14.89 7.56 4.08
C GLY A 96 -15.40 7.87 2.67
N ALA A 97 -14.54 7.92 1.65
CA ALA A 97 -15.04 7.92 0.29
C ALA A 97 -15.81 6.61 0.09
N LEU A 98 -17.10 6.71 -0.25
CA LEU A 98 -17.95 5.63 -0.75
C LEU A 98 -17.24 4.81 -1.84
N ASP A 99 -16.17 5.37 -2.40
CA ASP A 99 -15.50 4.87 -3.55
C ASP A 99 -14.05 4.44 -3.25
N PHE A 100 -13.92 3.25 -2.66
CA PHE A 100 -12.95 2.28 -3.20
C PHE A 100 -13.32 1.84 -4.65
N GLU A 101 -14.38 2.43 -5.22
CA GLU A 101 -15.14 2.06 -6.44
C GLU A 101 -14.88 2.99 -7.64
N LEU A 102 -14.43 4.22 -7.44
CA LEU A 102 -14.21 5.16 -8.55
C LEU A 102 -12.76 5.14 -9.01
N LYS A 103 -12.60 4.97 -10.32
CA LYS A 103 -11.33 5.17 -11.03
C LYS A 103 -10.75 6.55 -10.67
N PRO A 104 -9.42 6.70 -10.53
CA PRO A 104 -8.78 7.98 -10.21
C PRO A 104 -9.22 9.17 -11.08
N HIS A 105 -9.67 8.90 -12.32
CA HIS A 105 -10.11 9.90 -13.30
C HIS A 105 -11.61 10.24 -13.29
N GLN A 106 -12.44 9.63 -12.43
CA GLN A 106 -13.89 9.95 -12.31
C GLN A 106 -14.22 10.83 -11.09
N ARG A 107 -13.20 11.40 -10.43
CA ARG A 107 -13.29 12.06 -9.10
C ARG A 107 -14.14 13.33 -9.01
N ASN A 108 -14.55 13.93 -10.13
CA ASN A 108 -15.28 15.20 -10.16
C ASN A 108 -16.77 15.09 -10.56
N LYS A 109 -17.36 13.89 -10.58
CA LYS A 109 -18.71 13.67 -11.14
C LYS A 109 -19.87 13.65 -10.15
N GLY A 110 -19.67 13.86 -8.84
CA GLY A 110 -20.77 13.88 -7.88
C GLY A 110 -20.51 14.77 -6.68
N ASN A 111 -21.60 15.33 -6.11
CA ASN A 111 -21.65 16.16 -4.90
C ASN A 111 -21.34 15.34 -3.62
N TYR A 112 -20.28 14.54 -3.61
CA TYR A 112 -19.91 13.73 -2.45
C TYR A 112 -19.00 14.53 -1.53
N GLN A 113 -19.59 15.18 -0.52
CA GLN A 113 -18.87 15.73 0.64
C GLN A 113 -18.45 14.58 1.57
N GLN A 114 -17.59 13.69 1.09
CA GLN A 114 -17.06 12.61 1.92
C GLN A 114 -15.59 12.83 2.21
N TYR A 115 -15.30 12.85 3.50
CA TYR A 115 -13.98 13.09 4.01
C TYR A 115 -13.16 11.79 3.97
N ALA A 116 -12.02 11.87 3.28
CA ALA A 116 -11.03 10.81 3.20
C ALA A 116 -10.05 10.92 4.39
N TYR A 117 -10.35 10.24 5.49
CA TYR A 117 -9.53 10.30 6.72
C TYR A 117 -8.51 9.17 6.86
N SER A 118 -8.16 8.47 5.79
CA SER A 118 -7.16 7.40 5.88
C SER A 118 -5.77 7.97 6.18
N GLY A 119 -4.90 7.12 6.74
CA GLY A 119 -3.48 7.45 6.94
C GLY A 119 -2.59 6.70 5.97
N GLY A 120 -1.29 6.71 6.27
CA GLY A 120 -0.30 5.93 5.52
C GLY A 120 0.36 6.66 4.36
N TYR A 121 0.19 7.98 4.28
CA TYR A 121 0.81 8.79 3.25
C TYR A 121 1.15 10.19 3.78
N ALA A 122 2.07 10.81 3.09
CA ALA A 122 2.52 12.17 3.28
C ALA A 122 2.39 12.95 1.97
N TYR A 123 2.44 14.26 2.08
CA TYR A 123 2.65 15.17 0.95
C TYR A 123 4.08 15.69 0.99
N VAL A 124 4.76 15.64 -0.14
CA VAL A 124 6.06 16.28 -0.33
C VAL A 124 5.87 17.58 -1.05
N VAL A 125 6.48 18.63 -0.49
CA VAL A 125 6.51 19.97 -1.07
C VAL A 125 7.94 20.25 -1.54
N ASP A 126 8.15 20.23 -2.85
CA ASP A 126 9.37 20.74 -3.45
C ASP A 126 9.25 22.26 -3.57
N LYS A 127 9.92 22.98 -2.64
CA LYS A 127 9.91 24.43 -2.60
C LYS A 127 10.59 25.08 -3.81
N SER A 128 11.52 24.38 -4.47
CA SER A 128 12.27 24.94 -5.60
C SER A 128 11.43 25.00 -6.88
N SER A 129 10.58 23.99 -7.09
CA SER A 129 9.68 23.91 -8.24
C SER A 129 8.24 24.30 -7.91
N ASN A 130 7.94 24.61 -6.64
CA ASN A 130 6.58 24.81 -6.12
C ASN A 130 5.63 23.64 -6.45
N HIS A 131 6.16 22.42 -6.47
CA HIS A 131 5.41 21.20 -6.82
C HIS A 131 5.06 20.44 -5.55
N ILE A 132 3.80 20.03 -5.42
CA ILE A 132 3.29 19.19 -4.34
C ILE A 132 2.85 17.86 -4.90
N TRP A 133 3.28 16.77 -4.28
CA TRP A 133 2.89 15.41 -4.65
C TRP A 133 2.77 14.52 -3.41
N SER A 134 2.18 13.33 -3.54
CA SER A 134 1.98 12.39 -2.42
C SER A 134 2.65 11.05 -2.68
N ASN A 135 3.03 10.35 -1.61
CA ASN A 135 3.57 9.00 -1.68
C ASN A 135 2.51 7.88 -1.67
N ALA A 136 1.22 8.22 -1.55
CA ALA A 136 0.14 7.23 -1.71
C ALA A 136 -0.11 6.94 -3.20
N TYR A 137 -0.07 5.66 -3.57
CA TYR A 137 -0.29 5.20 -4.94
C TYR A 137 -1.58 5.76 -5.57
N ARG A 138 -2.64 5.86 -4.77
CA ARG A 138 -3.93 6.45 -5.16
C ARG A 138 -3.84 7.89 -5.65
N TYR A 139 -2.83 8.64 -5.22
CA TYR A 139 -2.65 10.06 -5.54
C TYR A 139 -1.50 10.30 -6.51
N PHE A 140 -0.94 9.26 -7.11
CA PHE A 140 0.10 9.39 -8.12
C PHE A 140 -0.41 10.10 -9.36
N SER A 141 0.44 10.99 -9.87
CA SER A 141 0.29 11.60 -11.19
C SER A 141 0.61 10.57 -12.29
N GLN A 142 0.16 10.85 -13.52
CA GLN A 142 0.25 9.89 -14.63
C GLN A 142 1.70 9.58 -15.02
N ASP A 143 2.62 10.53 -14.86
CA ASP A 143 4.05 10.36 -15.07
C ASP A 143 4.70 9.39 -14.08
N ILE A 144 4.29 9.40 -12.80
CA ILE A 144 4.70 8.37 -11.83
C ILE A 144 4.15 7.01 -12.27
N LEU A 145 2.86 6.92 -12.59
CA LEU A 145 2.20 5.66 -12.97
C LEU A 145 2.72 5.04 -14.27
N ASN A 146 3.23 5.87 -15.20
CA ASN A 146 3.80 5.42 -16.47
C ASN A 146 5.25 4.93 -16.34
N ASN A 147 5.92 5.21 -15.23
CA ASN A 147 7.28 4.74 -14.97
C ASN A 147 7.23 3.48 -14.08
N PRO A 148 7.50 2.28 -14.61
CA PRO A 148 7.43 1.05 -13.81
C PRO A 148 8.46 0.97 -12.69
N ASN A 149 9.52 1.79 -12.74
CA ASN A 149 10.57 1.84 -11.72
C ASN A 149 10.34 2.96 -10.70
N SER A 150 9.23 3.71 -10.80
CA SER A 150 8.94 4.81 -9.87
C SER A 150 8.45 4.31 -8.52
N TYR A 151 7.88 3.11 -8.43
CA TYR A 151 7.21 2.67 -7.22
C TYR A 151 7.34 1.16 -6.99
N SER A 152 7.52 0.78 -5.73
CA SER A 152 7.44 -0.61 -5.28
C SER A 152 6.62 -0.72 -4.00
N CYS A 153 5.92 -1.84 -3.86
CA CYS A 153 5.02 -2.13 -2.75
C CYS A 153 5.31 -3.55 -2.25
N VAL A 154 5.62 -3.69 -0.96
CA VAL A 154 5.99 -4.99 -0.37
C VAL A 154 5.14 -5.24 0.88
N PHE A 155 4.44 -6.37 0.87
CA PHE A 155 3.62 -6.84 1.99
C PHE A 155 4.34 -7.95 2.74
N CYS A 156 4.69 -7.75 4.00
CA CYS A 156 5.37 -8.74 4.83
C CYS A 156 4.55 -9.06 6.07
N SER A 157 4.80 -10.22 6.68
CA SER A 157 4.03 -10.72 7.83
C SER A 157 3.84 -9.74 8.98
N ASN A 158 4.75 -8.78 9.17
CA ASN A 158 4.66 -7.80 10.25
C ASN A 158 4.86 -6.34 9.82
N TYR A 159 5.08 -6.09 8.53
CA TYR A 159 5.25 -4.73 8.03
C TYR A 159 4.80 -4.58 6.58
N PHE A 160 4.48 -3.35 6.23
CA PHE A 160 4.16 -2.93 4.88
C PHE A 160 5.17 -1.88 4.45
N ASN A 161 5.85 -2.10 3.33
CA ASN A 161 6.84 -1.16 2.80
C ASN A 161 6.41 -0.61 1.45
N THR A 162 6.58 0.69 1.26
CA THR A 162 6.51 1.33 -0.04
C THR A 162 7.79 2.10 -0.30
N THR A 163 8.24 2.07 -1.56
CA THR A 163 9.32 2.94 -2.03
C THR A 163 8.81 3.70 -3.24
N LEU A 164 9.03 5.01 -3.26
CA LEU A 164 8.69 5.91 -4.36
C LEU A 164 9.93 6.69 -4.79
N PHE A 165 10.23 6.68 -6.08
CA PHE A 165 11.23 7.49 -6.75
C PHE A 165 10.53 8.52 -7.64
N TYR A 166 10.61 9.79 -7.26
CA TYR A 166 10.02 10.86 -8.05
C TYR A 166 10.75 12.18 -7.84
N ASN A 167 10.95 12.94 -8.92
CA ASN A 167 11.61 14.25 -8.91
C ASN A 167 12.92 14.29 -8.11
N ASN A 168 13.81 13.32 -8.35
CA ASN A 168 15.09 13.16 -7.63
C ASN A 168 14.98 12.97 -6.11
N VAL A 169 13.83 12.51 -5.63
CA VAL A 169 13.61 12.14 -4.22
C VAL A 169 13.19 10.68 -4.19
N GLN A 170 13.89 9.88 -3.39
CA GLN A 170 13.43 8.57 -2.97
C GLN A 170 12.77 8.70 -1.61
N ILE A 171 11.52 8.22 -1.49
CA ILE A 171 10.83 8.03 -0.23
C ILE A 171 10.75 6.54 0.04
N ASN A 172 11.26 6.09 1.18
CA ASN A 172 10.98 4.76 1.69
C ASN A 172 10.12 4.89 2.94
N GLN A 173 8.96 4.25 2.94
CA GLN A 173 8.02 4.24 4.04
C GLN A 173 7.80 2.80 4.51
N THR A 174 7.98 2.56 5.81
CA THR A 174 7.67 1.28 6.46
C THR A 174 6.60 1.48 7.52
N VAL A 175 5.50 0.75 7.39
CA VAL A 175 4.40 0.73 8.35
C VAL A 175 4.43 -0.59 9.11
N TYR A 176 4.40 -0.56 10.44
CA TYR A 176 4.42 -1.75 11.27
C TYR A 176 3.77 -1.51 12.63
N ALA A 177 3.32 -2.60 13.25
CA ALA A 177 2.90 -2.61 14.64
C ALA A 177 3.98 -3.33 15.45
N PRO A 178 4.68 -2.66 16.38
CA PRO A 178 5.63 -3.32 17.26
C PRO A 178 4.97 -4.46 18.03
N THR A 179 5.73 -5.54 18.21
CA THR A 179 5.30 -6.67 19.04
C THR A 179 5.10 -6.22 20.47
N GLY A 180 4.01 -6.63 21.11
CA GLY A 180 3.72 -6.27 22.49
C GLY A 180 2.25 -5.95 22.69
N ASP A 181 1.97 -5.26 23.80
CA ASP A 181 0.63 -4.92 24.27
C ASP A 181 0.27 -3.44 24.06
N ASP A 182 1.16 -2.69 23.40
CA ASP A 182 0.93 -1.28 23.10
C ASP A 182 0.04 -1.12 21.86
N PRO A 183 -1.05 -0.33 21.94
CA PRO A 183 -1.99 -0.16 20.83
C PRO A 183 -1.51 0.87 19.81
N LEU A 184 -0.32 0.68 19.26
CA LEU A 184 0.33 1.65 18.38
C LEU A 184 0.76 1.08 17.03
N VAL A 185 0.78 1.96 16.03
CA VAL A 185 1.28 1.72 14.68
C VAL A 185 2.33 2.77 14.39
N LEU A 186 3.48 2.34 13.91
CA LEU A 186 4.57 3.21 13.51
C LEU A 186 4.63 3.32 11.99
N ILE A 187 4.98 4.51 11.52
CA ILE A 187 5.26 4.81 10.12
C ILE A 187 6.64 5.45 10.07
N ASP A 188 7.64 4.67 9.69
CA ASP A 188 9.00 5.13 9.51
C ASP A 188 9.18 5.61 8.07
N ILE A 189 9.51 6.89 7.90
CA ILE A 189 9.70 7.50 6.58
C ILE A 189 11.13 8.03 6.47
N SER A 190 11.83 7.62 5.42
CA SER A 190 13.12 8.19 5.04
C SER A 190 13.02 8.84 3.67
N LEU A 191 13.66 10.01 3.53
CA LEU A 191 13.76 10.75 2.28
C LEU A 191 15.23 10.85 1.90
N THR A 192 15.55 10.46 0.66
CA THR A 192 16.90 10.55 0.11
C THR A 192 16.87 11.40 -1.15
N ASN A 193 17.74 12.41 -1.24
CA ASN A 193 17.98 13.12 -2.50
C ASN A 193 18.81 12.21 -3.42
N THR A 194 18.27 11.87 -4.58
CA THR A 194 18.90 10.97 -5.56
C THR A 194 19.56 11.72 -6.71
N LYS A 195 19.57 13.06 -6.67
CA LYS A 195 20.31 13.86 -7.66
C LYS A 195 21.81 13.57 -7.48
N ARG A 196 22.44 13.00 -8.51
CA ARG A 196 23.90 12.83 -8.52
C ARG A 196 24.55 14.22 -8.63
N ASN A 197 25.60 14.43 -7.83
CA ASN A 197 26.51 15.58 -8.00
C ASN A 197 27.29 15.46 -9.31
#